data_AF-A0A1F3E8M0-F1
#
_entry.id   AF-A0A1F3E8M0-F1
#
_cell.length_a   1.000
_cell.length_b   1.000
_cell.length_c   1.000
_cell.angle_alpha   90.00
_cell.angle_beta   90.00
_cell.angle_gamma   90.00
#
_symmetry.space_group_name_H-M   'P 1'
#
loop_
_entity.id
_entity.type
_entity.pdbx_description
1 polymer ?
#
loop_
_entity_poly.entity_id
_entity_poly.type
_entity_poly.pdbx_seq_one_letter_code
_entity_poly.pdbx_strand_id
1 'polypeptide(L)'
;MKYRQLFIFFSILSVLLSSTGRAQTKVYLIPSLHGLHKQNQNYSYDSLKLLINRLNPDLIAVEIREIDVPEDTNYLKKNYPFEMWMMKYWFPATKVEGFDWLGEEIEGKLIPLNYWKEISSVKKCEIALSNDSLYKVRISSCDSFGIARMEILKTSSLKEILVSNDAALCTQYYNCYSTLLTGSDYELIPKFNNKRNEKILQNINEIIRKNRNKTIVVVTGDDHYVYLKHRISHCQIY
;
A
#
# COMPACT_ATOMS: atom_id res chain seq x y z
N MET A 1 33.31 -55.16 31.59
CA MET A 1 33.60 -54.13 30.57
C MET A 1 32.60 -54.20 29.38
N LYS A 2 31.30 -53.91 29.55
CA LYS A 2 30.36 -53.98 28.40
C LYS A 2 29.10 -53.09 28.43
N TYR A 3 29.03 -52.02 29.24
CA TYR A 3 27.82 -51.16 29.27
C TYR A 3 28.07 -49.65 29.44
N ARG A 4 29.30 -49.15 29.21
CA ARG A 4 29.62 -47.73 29.40
C ARG A 4 29.67 -46.88 28.12
N GLN A 5 29.55 -47.48 26.94
CA GLN A 5 29.63 -46.77 25.66
C GLN A 5 28.25 -46.40 25.06
N LEU A 6 27.14 -46.89 25.61
CA LEU A 6 25.81 -46.67 25.02
C LEU A 6 25.07 -45.43 25.54
N PHE A 7 25.54 -44.80 26.63
CA PHE A 7 24.85 -43.66 27.24
C PHE A 7 25.30 -42.29 26.72
N ILE A 8 26.41 -42.21 25.98
CA ILE A 8 26.93 -40.93 25.48
C ILE A 8 26.29 -40.56 24.13
N PHE A 9 25.73 -41.53 23.40
CA PHE A 9 25.12 -41.26 22.10
C PHE A 9 23.69 -40.68 22.16
N PHE A 10 23.00 -40.78 23.30
CA PHE A 10 21.63 -40.26 23.45
C PHE A 10 21.57 -38.79 23.91
N SER A 11 22.66 -38.23 24.44
CA SER A 11 22.66 -36.85 24.94
C SER A 11 23.04 -35.81 23.88
N ILE A 12 23.64 -36.22 22.76
CA ILE A 12 24.01 -35.30 21.66
C ILE A 12 22.83 -35.07 20.69
N LEU A 13 21.85 -35.97 20.65
CA LEU A 13 20.67 -35.81 19.79
C LEU A 13 19.61 -34.86 20.37
N SER A 14 19.61 -34.63 21.69
CA SER A 14 18.63 -33.79 22.38
C SER A 14 18.91 -32.28 22.30
N VAL A 15 20.14 -31.88 21.92
CA VAL A 15 20.55 -30.47 21.85
C VAL A 15 20.27 -29.85 20.47
N LEU A 16 20.02 -30.66 19.42
CA LEU A 16 19.68 -30.17 18.09
C LEU A 16 18.18 -29.82 17.92
N LEU A 17 17.35 -29.99 18.96
CA LEU A 17 15.90 -29.79 18.89
C LEU A 17 15.38 -28.52 19.59
N SER A 18 16.26 -27.68 20.14
CA SER A 18 15.85 -26.55 21.01
C SER A 18 16.29 -25.17 20.51
N SER A 19 16.36 -24.97 19.21
CA SER A 19 16.47 -23.63 18.61
C SER A 19 15.34 -23.33 17.63
N THR A 20 14.11 -23.70 17.97
CA THR A 20 12.94 -23.05 17.36
C THR A 20 12.78 -21.65 17.96
N GLY A 21 13.74 -20.76 17.70
CA GLY A 21 13.47 -19.34 17.74
C GLY A 21 12.31 -19.11 16.79
N ARG A 22 11.12 -18.81 17.30
CA ARG A 22 9.93 -18.60 16.48
C ARG A 22 10.23 -17.41 15.58
N ALA A 23 10.54 -17.68 14.31
CA ALA A 23 10.86 -16.64 13.35
C ALA A 23 9.73 -15.61 13.35
N GLN A 24 10.03 -14.37 13.72
CA GLN A 24 9.03 -13.33 13.87
C GLN A 24 8.63 -12.81 12.49
N THR A 25 7.33 -12.62 12.25
CA THR A 25 6.87 -11.92 11.05
C THR A 25 7.42 -10.50 11.05
N LYS A 26 8.13 -10.12 9.99
CA LYS A 26 8.59 -8.75 9.76
C LYS A 26 7.70 -8.12 8.70
N VAL A 27 7.16 -6.95 8.99
CA VAL A 27 6.32 -6.20 8.05
C VAL A 27 6.99 -4.88 7.77
N TYR A 28 7.25 -4.54 6.52
CA TYR A 28 7.71 -3.22 6.11
C TYR A 28 6.59 -2.56 5.32
N LEU A 29 6.27 -1.31 5.66
CA LEU A 29 5.24 -0.54 4.98
C LEU A 29 5.90 0.62 4.24
N ILE A 30 5.77 0.64 2.91
CA ILE A 30 6.48 1.56 2.02
C ILE A 30 5.46 2.44 1.27
N PRO A 31 5.49 3.77 1.44
CA PRO A 31 4.69 4.68 0.64
C PRO A 31 5.23 4.75 -0.80
N SER A 32 4.35 4.64 -1.78
CA SER A 32 4.64 4.87 -3.18
C SER A 32 4.09 6.23 -3.63
N LEU A 33 4.86 6.89 -4.48
CA LEU A 33 4.52 8.19 -5.03
C LEU A 33 3.74 8.11 -6.36
N HIS A 34 3.35 6.91 -6.80
CA HIS A 34 2.70 6.71 -8.10
C HIS A 34 3.48 7.35 -9.26
N GLY A 35 2.81 8.17 -10.08
CA GLY A 35 3.42 8.88 -11.20
C GLY A 35 4.52 9.86 -10.79
N LEU A 36 4.57 10.30 -9.52
CA LEU A 36 5.58 11.25 -9.04
C LEU A 36 6.97 10.62 -8.90
N HIS A 37 7.08 9.29 -8.81
CA HIS A 37 8.36 8.59 -8.92
C HIS A 37 9.11 8.91 -10.22
N LYS A 38 8.41 9.33 -11.29
CA LYS A 38 9.04 9.78 -12.55
C LYS A 38 9.75 11.12 -12.42
N GLN A 39 9.32 11.96 -11.48
CA GLN A 39 9.79 13.33 -11.30
C GLN A 39 10.77 13.42 -10.12
N ASN A 40 10.54 12.64 -9.07
CA ASN A 40 11.35 12.66 -7.87
C ASN A 40 12.65 11.84 -8.06
N GLN A 41 13.76 12.54 -8.24
CA GLN A 41 15.08 11.92 -8.43
C GLN A 41 15.62 11.27 -7.15
N ASN A 42 15.16 11.71 -5.98
CA ASN A 42 15.60 11.22 -4.66
C ASN A 42 14.79 10.03 -4.16
N TYR A 43 13.62 9.77 -4.77
CA TYR A 43 12.80 8.60 -4.53
C TYR A 43 12.11 8.14 -5.82
N SER A 44 12.90 7.60 -6.74
CA SER A 44 12.43 7.12 -8.05
C SER A 44 11.88 5.69 -8.01
N TYR A 45 11.40 5.18 -9.15
CA TYR A 45 11.05 3.76 -9.28
C TYR A 45 12.24 2.83 -8.99
N ASP A 46 13.44 3.21 -9.40
CA ASP A 46 14.65 2.42 -9.13
C ASP A 46 15.01 2.46 -7.65
N SER A 47 14.85 3.61 -6.98
CA SER A 47 15.03 3.72 -5.54
C SER A 47 14.08 2.78 -4.78
N LEU A 48 12.80 2.75 -5.18
CA LEU A 48 11.80 1.84 -4.62
C LEU A 48 12.18 0.37 -4.84
N LYS A 49 12.55 0.01 -6.09
CA LYS A 49 12.99 -1.35 -6.42
C LYS A 49 14.21 -1.78 -5.61
N LEU A 50 15.23 -0.93 -5.50
CA LEU A 50 16.45 -1.22 -4.74
C LEU A 50 16.17 -1.40 -3.25
N LEU A 51 15.27 -0.59 -2.69
CA LEU A 51 14.83 -0.74 -1.30
C LEU A 51 14.17 -2.10 -1.08
N ILE A 52 13.18 -2.46 -1.88
CA ILE A 52 12.46 -3.74 -1.75
C ILE A 52 13.44 -4.91 -1.90
N ASN A 53 14.37 -4.84 -2.87
CA ASN A 53 15.40 -5.86 -3.05
C ASN A 53 16.27 -6.03 -1.80
N ARG A 54 16.67 -4.92 -1.15
CA ARG A 54 17.47 -4.96 0.08
C ARG A 54 16.72 -5.59 1.25
N LEU A 55 15.42 -5.38 1.34
CA LEU A 55 14.57 -5.98 2.37
C LEU A 55 14.40 -7.49 2.18
N ASN A 56 14.70 -8.02 1.00
CA ASN A 56 14.63 -9.44 0.64
C ASN A 56 13.32 -10.13 1.13
N PRO A 57 12.15 -9.65 0.68
CA PRO A 57 10.87 -10.16 1.16
C PRO A 57 10.57 -11.57 0.66
N ASP A 58 9.90 -12.35 1.51
CA ASP A 58 9.22 -13.59 1.12
C ASP A 58 7.91 -13.31 0.37
N LEU A 59 7.30 -12.15 0.64
CA LEU A 59 6.03 -11.70 0.08
C LEU A 59 6.03 -10.19 -0.13
N ILE A 60 5.56 -9.76 -1.31
CA ILE A 60 5.22 -8.37 -1.59
C ILE A 60 3.70 -8.25 -1.66
N ALA A 61 3.12 -7.51 -0.73
CA ALA A 61 1.71 -7.11 -0.78
C ALA A 61 1.63 -5.76 -1.51
N VAL A 62 0.79 -5.65 -2.53
CA VAL A 62 0.73 -4.46 -3.40
C VAL A 62 -0.71 -3.95 -3.57
N GLU A 63 -0.88 -2.65 -3.75
CA GLU A 63 -2.18 -1.99 -3.96
C GLU A 63 -2.76 -2.28 -5.35
N ILE A 64 -3.08 -3.55 -5.57
CA ILE A 64 -3.84 -4.14 -6.68
C ILE A 64 -4.91 -5.03 -6.05
N ARG A 65 -6.09 -5.19 -6.67
CA ARG A 65 -7.08 -6.14 -6.13
C ARG A 65 -6.55 -7.56 -6.30
N GLU A 66 -6.81 -8.45 -5.34
CA GLU A 66 -6.30 -9.83 -5.38
C GLU A 66 -6.64 -10.54 -6.71
N ILE A 67 -7.89 -10.38 -7.19
CA ILE A 67 -8.37 -10.95 -8.45
C ILE A 67 -7.63 -10.44 -9.70
N ASP A 68 -7.03 -9.25 -9.62
CA ASP A 68 -6.39 -8.58 -10.76
C ASP A 68 -4.89 -8.88 -10.88
N VAL A 69 -4.23 -9.30 -9.80
CA VAL A 69 -2.79 -9.67 -9.81
C VAL A 69 -2.40 -10.64 -10.94
N PRO A 70 -3.15 -11.74 -11.20
CA PRO A 70 -2.79 -12.70 -12.23
C PRO A 70 -3.02 -12.19 -13.66
N GLU A 71 -3.72 -11.08 -13.85
CA GLU A 71 -4.10 -10.57 -15.18
C GLU A 71 -2.90 -10.12 -16.01
N ASP A 72 -3.12 -9.99 -17.31
CA ASP A 72 -2.06 -9.64 -18.26
C ASP A 72 -1.53 -8.20 -18.09
N THR A 73 -0.39 -7.93 -18.73
CA THR A 73 0.26 -6.62 -18.68
C THR A 73 -0.61 -5.48 -19.21
N ASN A 74 -1.42 -5.71 -20.23
CA ASN A 74 -2.26 -4.67 -20.83
C ASN A 74 -3.39 -4.28 -19.90
N TYR A 75 -4.04 -5.28 -19.29
CA TYR A 75 -5.04 -5.09 -18.25
C TYR A 75 -4.47 -4.31 -17.07
N LEU A 76 -3.32 -4.75 -16.55
CA LEU A 76 -2.70 -4.11 -15.40
C LEU A 76 -2.25 -2.67 -15.69
N LYS A 77 -1.60 -2.42 -16.83
CA LYS A 77 -1.21 -1.07 -17.27
C LYS A 77 -2.38 -0.10 -17.37
N LYS A 78 -3.54 -0.59 -17.79
CA LYS A 78 -4.74 0.22 -17.95
C LYS A 78 -5.35 0.64 -16.61
N ASN A 79 -5.18 -0.17 -15.57
CA ASN A 79 -5.94 -0.06 -14.34
C ASN A 79 -5.10 0.35 -13.12
N TYR A 80 -3.78 0.17 -13.15
CA TYR A 80 -2.91 0.35 -11.98
C TYR A 80 -1.71 1.25 -12.26
N PRO A 81 -1.22 1.99 -11.24
CA PRO A 81 0.04 2.72 -11.32
C PRO A 81 1.23 1.81 -11.69
N PHE A 82 2.22 2.38 -12.35
CA PHE A 82 3.35 1.65 -12.94
C PHE A 82 4.04 0.72 -11.95
N GLU A 83 4.43 1.25 -10.80
CA GLU A 83 5.16 0.51 -9.79
C GLU A 83 4.36 -0.63 -9.18
N MET A 84 3.04 -0.49 -9.08
CA MET A 84 2.19 -1.51 -8.47
C MET A 84 2.21 -2.78 -9.31
N TRP A 85 1.93 -2.68 -10.61
CA TRP A 85 1.90 -3.86 -11.46
C TRP A 85 3.30 -4.33 -11.87
N MET A 86 4.31 -3.46 -11.81
CA MET A 86 5.69 -3.84 -12.06
C MET A 86 6.28 -4.74 -10.97
N MET A 87 5.70 -4.83 -9.76
CA MET A 87 6.23 -5.68 -8.69
C MET A 87 6.44 -7.13 -9.13
N LYS A 88 5.50 -7.71 -9.91
CA LYS A 88 5.64 -9.09 -10.42
C LYS A 88 6.75 -9.27 -11.46
N TYR A 89 7.14 -8.18 -12.13
CA TYR A 89 8.21 -8.18 -13.13
C TYR A 89 9.57 -7.82 -12.52
N TRP A 90 9.59 -6.95 -11.51
CA TRP A 90 10.80 -6.60 -10.77
C TRP A 90 11.27 -7.73 -9.86
N PHE A 91 10.33 -8.51 -9.30
CA PHE A 91 10.60 -9.57 -8.34
C PHE A 91 9.91 -10.89 -8.75
N PRO A 92 10.27 -11.48 -9.90
CA PRO A 92 9.58 -12.67 -10.43
C PRO A 92 9.72 -13.92 -9.54
N ALA A 93 10.71 -13.95 -8.66
CA ALA A 93 10.93 -15.03 -7.69
C ALA A 93 10.20 -14.82 -6.35
N THR A 94 9.62 -13.64 -6.12
CA THR A 94 8.92 -13.30 -4.87
C THR A 94 7.43 -13.38 -5.09
N LYS A 95 6.70 -13.97 -4.13
CA LYS A 95 5.24 -13.99 -4.20
C LYS A 95 4.68 -12.57 -4.14
N VAL A 96 3.75 -12.24 -5.03
CA VAL A 96 3.01 -10.97 -5.03
C VAL A 96 1.55 -11.24 -4.71
N GLU A 97 0.99 -10.51 -3.72
CA GLU A 97 -0.42 -10.56 -3.33
C GLU A 97 -1.03 -9.16 -3.41
N GLY A 98 -2.27 -9.07 -3.87
CA GLY A 98 -3.02 -7.82 -3.99
C GLY A 98 -3.89 -7.58 -2.75
N PHE A 99 -4.02 -6.32 -2.30
CA PHE A 99 -4.86 -5.96 -1.17
C PHE A 99 -5.87 -4.83 -1.44
N ASP A 100 -5.94 -4.29 -2.65
CA ASP A 100 -6.78 -3.14 -2.94
C ASP A 100 -8.29 -3.48 -2.95
N TRP A 101 -9.12 -2.45 -2.81
CA TRP A 101 -10.56 -2.50 -2.94
C TRP A 101 -11.05 -1.25 -3.70
N LEU A 102 -11.84 -1.46 -4.75
CA LEU A 102 -12.24 -0.40 -5.70
C LEU A 102 -13.76 -0.15 -5.76
N GLY A 103 -14.49 -0.59 -4.72
CA GLY A 103 -15.95 -0.47 -4.64
C GLY A 103 -16.69 -1.79 -4.74
N GLU A 104 -17.90 -1.81 -4.19
CA GLU A 104 -18.79 -2.98 -4.20
C GLU A 104 -19.28 -3.34 -5.60
N GLU A 105 -19.39 -2.34 -6.50
CA GLU A 105 -19.90 -2.49 -7.87
C GLU A 105 -19.14 -3.54 -8.69
N ILE A 106 -17.85 -3.71 -8.39
CA ILE A 106 -16.93 -4.61 -9.09
C ILE A 106 -16.29 -5.65 -8.16
N GLU A 107 -16.85 -5.85 -6.96
CA GLU A 107 -16.33 -6.85 -6.03
C GLU A 107 -16.49 -8.26 -6.61
N GLY A 108 -15.41 -9.05 -6.56
CA GLY A 108 -15.35 -10.38 -7.17
C GLY A 108 -15.36 -10.40 -8.71
N LYS A 109 -15.25 -9.24 -9.37
CA LYS A 109 -15.27 -9.12 -10.84
C LYS A 109 -14.04 -8.36 -11.35
N LEU A 110 -13.58 -8.69 -12.55
CA LEU A 110 -12.58 -7.88 -13.24
C LEU A 110 -13.12 -6.47 -13.52
N ILE A 111 -12.22 -5.49 -13.59
CA ILE A 111 -12.53 -4.10 -13.94
C ILE A 111 -13.04 -4.09 -15.39
N PRO A 112 -14.31 -3.72 -15.62
CA PRO A 112 -14.86 -3.70 -16.96
C PRO A 112 -14.16 -2.65 -17.83
N LEU A 113 -14.24 -2.83 -19.15
CA LEU A 113 -13.80 -1.79 -20.09
C LEU A 113 -14.53 -0.47 -19.78
N ASN A 114 -13.79 0.64 -19.86
CA ASN A 114 -14.26 2.00 -19.55
C ASN A 114 -14.73 2.24 -18.10
N TYR A 115 -14.46 1.33 -17.15
CA TYR A 115 -14.91 1.47 -15.76
C TYR A 115 -14.65 2.86 -15.17
N TRP A 116 -13.41 3.32 -15.27
CA TRP A 116 -12.94 4.60 -14.71
C TRP A 116 -13.57 5.84 -15.36
N LYS A 117 -14.08 5.73 -16.58
CA LYS A 117 -14.63 6.85 -17.34
C LYS A 117 -16.16 6.89 -17.27
N GLU A 118 -16.79 5.72 -17.34
CA GLU A 118 -18.21 5.61 -17.69
C GLU A 118 -19.04 4.81 -16.68
N ILE A 119 -18.43 4.05 -15.78
CA ILE A 119 -19.18 3.12 -14.91
C ILE A 119 -19.05 3.54 -13.45
N SER A 120 -17.82 3.67 -12.95
CA SER A 120 -17.51 3.94 -11.54
C SER A 120 -18.29 5.15 -11.01
N SER A 121 -19.16 4.90 -10.03
CA SER A 121 -19.98 5.95 -9.42
C SER A 121 -19.13 7.03 -8.75
N VAL A 122 -18.07 6.64 -8.03
CA VAL A 122 -17.16 7.60 -7.41
C VAL A 122 -16.43 8.45 -8.45
N LYS A 123 -15.98 7.87 -9.58
CA LYS A 123 -15.35 8.66 -10.66
C LYS A 123 -16.32 9.63 -11.33
N LYS A 124 -17.57 9.22 -11.56
CA LYS A 124 -18.61 10.13 -12.05
C LYS A 124 -18.85 11.28 -11.08
N CYS A 125 -18.89 10.98 -9.78
CA CYS A 125 -19.05 11.98 -8.73
C CYS A 125 -17.86 12.95 -8.67
N GLU A 126 -16.62 12.45 -8.77
CA GLU A 126 -15.40 13.27 -8.88
C GLU A 126 -15.44 14.17 -10.12
N ILE A 127 -15.86 13.65 -11.28
CA ILE A 127 -16.00 14.43 -12.52
C ILE A 127 -17.06 15.52 -12.35
N ALA A 128 -18.22 15.20 -11.77
CA ALA A 128 -19.27 16.18 -11.50
C ALA A 128 -18.79 17.29 -10.56
N LEU A 129 -18.14 16.95 -9.45
CA LEU A 129 -17.52 17.90 -8.53
C LEU A 129 -16.48 18.78 -9.24
N SER A 130 -15.67 18.16 -10.11
CA SER A 130 -14.67 18.86 -10.93
C SER A 130 -15.26 19.73 -12.04
N ASN A 131 -16.58 19.75 -12.24
CA ASN A 131 -17.26 20.65 -13.17
C ASN A 131 -18.15 21.67 -12.45
N ASP A 132 -18.41 21.47 -11.16
CA ASP A 132 -19.18 22.39 -10.32
C ASP A 132 -18.33 23.59 -9.89
N SER A 133 -18.62 24.76 -10.45
CA SER A 133 -17.86 26.00 -10.18
C SER A 133 -18.01 26.48 -8.73
N LEU A 134 -19.17 26.28 -8.10
CA LEU A 134 -19.40 26.71 -6.72
C LEU A 134 -18.60 25.85 -5.75
N TYR A 135 -18.66 24.52 -5.94
CA TYR A 135 -17.91 23.62 -5.08
C TYR A 135 -16.41 23.71 -5.31
N LYS A 136 -15.93 23.95 -6.53
CA LYS A 136 -14.50 24.22 -6.79
C LYS A 136 -13.94 25.33 -5.91
N VAL A 137 -14.63 26.46 -5.85
CA VAL A 137 -14.20 27.60 -5.01
C VAL A 137 -14.25 27.23 -3.53
N ARG A 138 -15.24 26.43 -3.12
CA ARG A 138 -15.33 25.97 -1.74
C ARG A 138 -14.16 25.07 -1.36
N ILE A 139 -13.88 24.03 -2.16
CA ILE A 139 -12.82 23.06 -1.88
C ILE A 139 -11.41 23.61 -2.09
N SER A 140 -11.23 24.68 -2.87
CA SER A 140 -9.91 25.29 -3.07
C SER A 140 -9.29 25.83 -1.77
N SER A 141 -10.10 26.05 -0.73
CA SER A 141 -9.61 26.33 0.62
C SER A 141 -8.73 25.21 1.21
N CYS A 142 -8.84 23.98 0.70
CA CYS A 142 -8.00 22.85 1.10
C CYS A 142 -6.70 22.75 0.28
N ASP A 143 -6.57 23.48 -0.83
CA ASP A 143 -5.48 23.30 -1.80
C ASP A 143 -4.11 23.62 -1.22
N SER A 144 -4.03 24.52 -0.24
CA SER A 144 -2.78 24.89 0.42
C SER A 144 -2.07 23.68 1.03
N PHE A 145 -2.81 22.73 1.61
CA PHE A 145 -2.25 21.48 2.12
C PHE A 145 -1.70 20.61 0.98
N GLY A 146 -2.46 20.47 -0.11
CA GLY A 146 -2.04 19.71 -1.28
C GLY A 146 -0.78 20.29 -1.93
N ILE A 147 -0.71 21.61 -2.09
CA ILE A 147 0.46 22.30 -2.63
C ILE A 147 1.70 22.04 -1.76
N ALA A 148 1.58 22.20 -0.44
CA ALA A 148 2.68 21.95 0.49
C ALA A 148 3.17 20.49 0.45
N ARG A 149 2.26 19.51 0.35
CA ARG A 149 2.63 18.10 0.15
C ARG A 149 3.43 17.91 -1.13
N MET A 150 2.98 18.53 -2.22
CA MET A 150 3.62 18.37 -3.52
C MET A 150 5.07 18.87 -3.55
N GLU A 151 5.42 19.88 -2.74
CA GLU A 151 6.81 20.33 -2.59
C GLU A 151 7.70 19.24 -1.99
N ILE A 152 7.20 18.53 -0.98
CA ILE A 152 7.87 17.41 -0.33
C ILE A 152 7.96 16.22 -1.28
N LEU A 153 6.81 15.74 -1.77
CA LEU A 153 6.71 14.49 -2.53
C LEU A 153 7.46 14.54 -3.88
N LYS A 154 7.68 15.73 -4.46
CA LYS A 154 8.45 15.88 -5.71
C LYS A 154 9.96 15.86 -5.50
N THR A 155 10.45 16.21 -4.32
CA THR A 155 11.88 16.54 -4.13
C THR A 155 12.56 15.72 -3.05
N SER A 156 11.83 15.26 -2.05
CA SER A 156 12.39 14.57 -0.89
C SER A 156 12.69 13.10 -1.17
N SER A 157 13.76 12.57 -0.58
CA SER A 157 14.02 11.14 -0.48
C SER A 157 12.95 10.44 0.40
N LEU A 158 12.86 9.11 0.33
CA LEU A 158 11.94 8.37 1.19
C LEU A 158 12.15 8.67 2.67
N LYS A 159 13.41 8.72 3.14
CA LYS A 159 13.72 9.02 4.54
C LYS A 159 13.17 10.39 4.95
N GLU A 160 13.36 11.40 4.11
CA GLU A 160 12.86 12.76 4.34
C GLU A 160 11.33 12.81 4.33
N ILE A 161 10.67 12.13 3.38
CA ILE A 161 9.20 12.02 3.34
C ILE A 161 8.68 11.44 4.66
N LEU A 162 9.25 10.33 5.13
CA LEU A 162 8.80 9.62 6.33
C LEU A 162 8.88 10.44 7.62
N VAL A 163 9.81 11.40 7.71
CA VAL A 163 10.01 12.26 8.87
C VAL A 163 9.49 13.69 8.69
N SER A 164 9.01 14.02 7.50
CA SER A 164 8.41 15.32 7.18
C SER A 164 7.02 15.50 7.80
N ASN A 165 6.42 16.67 7.57
CA ASN A 165 5.03 16.95 7.89
C ASN A 165 4.03 16.48 6.82
N ASP A 166 4.45 15.77 5.76
CA ASP A 166 3.54 15.31 4.70
C ASP A 166 2.33 14.54 5.25
N ALA A 167 2.54 13.60 6.18
CA ALA A 167 1.44 12.83 6.76
C ALA A 167 0.40 13.71 7.49
N ALA A 168 0.86 14.78 8.13
CA ALA A 168 -0.02 15.75 8.78
C ALA A 168 -0.79 16.58 7.75
N LEU A 169 -0.10 17.06 6.69
CA LEU A 169 -0.73 17.79 5.59
C LEU A 169 -1.75 16.93 4.83
N CYS A 170 -1.45 15.65 4.61
CA CYS A 170 -2.37 14.68 4.00
C CYS A 170 -3.65 14.55 4.82
N THR A 171 -3.49 14.37 6.14
CA THR A 171 -4.63 14.30 7.07
C THR A 171 -5.45 15.60 7.06
N GLN A 172 -4.78 16.76 7.06
CA GLN A 172 -5.44 18.07 7.01
C GLN A 172 -6.21 18.27 5.70
N TYR A 173 -5.61 17.89 4.57
CA TYR A 173 -6.26 17.94 3.25
C TYR A 173 -7.55 17.12 3.25
N TYR A 174 -7.48 15.83 3.62
CA TYR A 174 -8.64 14.95 3.58
C TYR A 174 -9.71 15.32 4.62
N ASN A 175 -9.32 15.82 5.81
CA ASN A 175 -10.27 16.32 6.80
C ASN A 175 -11.01 17.57 6.31
N CYS A 176 -10.28 18.54 5.74
CA CYS A 176 -10.85 19.74 5.13
C CYS A 176 -11.83 19.34 4.02
N TYR A 177 -11.37 18.51 3.09
CA TYR A 177 -12.13 18.04 1.95
C TYR A 177 -13.41 17.29 2.37
N SER A 178 -13.29 16.33 3.28
CA SER A 178 -14.43 15.56 3.81
C SER A 178 -15.44 16.47 4.51
N THR A 179 -14.97 17.44 5.31
CA THR A 179 -15.86 18.38 6.01
C THR A 179 -16.70 19.21 5.03
N LEU A 180 -16.09 19.69 3.95
CA LEU A 180 -16.78 20.52 2.96
C LEU A 180 -17.78 19.74 2.10
N LEU A 181 -17.55 18.44 1.88
CA LEU A 181 -18.42 17.59 1.08
C LEU A 181 -19.47 16.83 1.91
N THR A 182 -19.35 16.81 3.24
CA THR A 182 -20.34 16.14 4.10
C THR A 182 -21.72 16.81 3.96
N GLY A 183 -22.76 15.99 3.75
CA GLY A 183 -24.12 16.46 3.51
C GLY A 183 -24.36 17.10 2.13
N SER A 184 -23.40 17.03 1.21
CA SER A 184 -23.56 17.47 -0.19
C SER A 184 -23.86 16.31 -1.14
N ASP A 185 -24.22 16.62 -2.38
CA ASP A 185 -24.34 15.64 -3.47
C ASP A 185 -23.03 14.89 -3.75
N TYR A 186 -21.90 15.41 -3.26
CA TYR A 186 -20.56 14.84 -3.45
C TYR A 186 -20.04 14.06 -2.22
N GLU A 187 -20.87 13.85 -1.20
CA GLU A 187 -20.51 13.11 0.02
C GLU A 187 -20.06 11.66 -0.26
N LEU A 188 -20.45 11.09 -1.40
CA LEU A 188 -20.01 9.77 -1.85
C LEU A 188 -18.48 9.64 -1.88
N ILE A 189 -17.75 10.70 -2.26
CA ILE A 189 -16.28 10.67 -2.41
C ILE A 189 -15.58 10.39 -1.08
N PRO A 190 -15.75 11.20 -0.02
CA PRO A 190 -15.10 10.91 1.27
C PRO A 190 -15.58 9.60 1.89
N LYS A 191 -16.87 9.23 1.74
CA LYS A 191 -17.39 7.94 2.21
C LYS A 191 -16.69 6.75 1.52
N PHE A 192 -16.53 6.82 0.21
CA PHE A 192 -15.81 5.81 -0.56
C PHE A 192 -14.34 5.71 -0.12
N ASN A 193 -13.64 6.84 0.00
CA ASN A 193 -12.23 6.86 0.38
C ASN A 193 -11.99 6.27 1.79
N ASN A 194 -12.85 6.61 2.75
CA ASN A 194 -12.79 6.04 4.10
C ASN A 194 -13.02 4.53 4.10
N LYS A 195 -14.06 4.07 3.37
CA LYS A 195 -14.34 2.64 3.24
C LYS A 195 -13.21 1.88 2.54
N ARG A 196 -12.58 2.48 1.53
CA ARG A 196 -11.40 1.92 0.84
C ARG A 196 -10.22 1.78 1.79
N ASN A 197 -9.93 2.78 2.60
CA ASN A 197 -8.90 2.72 3.66
C ASN A 197 -9.14 1.56 4.64
N GLU A 198 -10.38 1.40 5.11
CA GLU A 198 -10.75 0.32 6.02
C GLU A 198 -10.59 -1.06 5.38
N LYS A 199 -11.03 -1.22 4.12
CA LYS A 199 -10.90 -2.47 3.37
C LYS A 199 -9.44 -2.83 3.09
N ILE A 200 -8.63 -1.85 2.69
CA ILE A 200 -7.18 -2.03 2.51
C ILE A 200 -6.53 -2.52 3.81
N LEU A 201 -6.84 -1.89 4.95
CA LEU A 201 -6.33 -2.31 6.25
C LEU A 201 -6.73 -3.74 6.61
N GLN A 202 -8.01 -4.10 6.39
CA GLN A 202 -8.51 -5.46 6.63
C GLN A 202 -7.77 -6.49 5.77
N ASN A 203 -7.60 -6.21 4.48
CA ASN A 203 -6.92 -7.09 3.54
C ASN A 203 -5.44 -7.27 3.90
N ILE A 204 -4.73 -6.20 4.25
CA ILE A 204 -3.33 -6.30 4.67
C ILE A 204 -3.20 -7.12 5.97
N ASN A 205 -4.08 -6.90 6.94
CA ASN A 205 -4.08 -7.69 8.19
C ASN A 205 -4.33 -9.18 7.91
N GLU A 206 -5.21 -9.50 6.96
CA GLU A 206 -5.44 -10.87 6.55
C GLU A 206 -4.20 -11.49 5.89
N ILE A 207 -3.52 -10.75 5.01
CA ILE A 207 -2.25 -11.17 4.38
C ILE A 207 -1.20 -11.48 5.45
N ILE A 208 -1.00 -10.56 6.40
CA ILE A 208 -0.05 -10.73 7.51
C ILE A 208 -0.38 -11.98 8.34
N ARG A 209 -1.66 -12.20 8.65
CA ARG A 209 -2.14 -13.36 9.41
C ARG A 209 -1.90 -14.68 8.67
N LYS A 210 -2.11 -14.71 7.35
CA LYS A 210 -1.88 -15.89 6.50
C LYS A 210 -0.38 -16.20 6.30
N ASN A 211 0.47 -15.19 6.42
CA ASN A 211 1.91 -15.27 6.11
C ASN A 211 2.78 -15.10 7.36
N ARG A 212 2.49 -15.87 8.43
CA ARG A 212 3.30 -15.85 9.66
C ARG A 212 4.73 -16.29 9.42
N ASN A 213 5.66 -15.72 10.20
CA ASN A 213 7.09 -16.00 10.18
C ASN A 213 7.80 -15.61 8.87
N LYS A 214 7.19 -14.73 8.07
CA LYS A 214 7.74 -14.21 6.81
C LYS A 214 8.14 -12.74 6.93
N THR A 215 9.02 -12.32 6.03
CA THR A 215 9.26 -10.91 5.71
C THR A 215 8.28 -10.46 4.63
N ILE A 216 7.38 -9.56 5.01
CA ILE A 216 6.33 -9.01 4.16
C ILE A 216 6.65 -7.55 3.88
N VAL A 217 6.70 -7.17 2.61
CA VAL A 217 6.79 -5.78 2.19
C VAL A 217 5.42 -5.36 1.63
N VAL A 218 4.82 -4.35 2.24
CA VAL A 218 3.55 -3.76 1.82
C VAL A 218 3.86 -2.46 1.07
N VAL A 219 3.46 -2.37 -0.19
CA VAL A 219 3.61 -1.16 -1.02
C VAL A 219 2.23 -0.59 -1.34
N THR A 220 2.01 0.66 -0.95
CA THR A 220 0.72 1.36 -1.06
C THR A 220 0.96 2.81 -1.45
N GLY A 221 -0.02 3.46 -2.07
CA GLY A 221 0.02 4.90 -2.32
C GLY A 221 0.27 5.71 -1.06
N ASP A 222 1.01 6.81 -1.18
CA ASP A 222 1.39 7.68 -0.06
C ASP A 222 0.19 8.14 0.79
N ASP A 223 -0.95 8.41 0.15
CA ASP A 223 -2.18 8.79 0.86
C ASP A 223 -2.70 7.66 1.78
N HIS A 224 -2.71 6.42 1.30
CA HIS A 224 -3.11 5.25 2.09
C HIS A 224 -2.08 4.92 3.17
N TYR A 225 -0.80 5.12 2.88
CA TYR A 225 0.29 4.95 3.85
C TYR A 225 0.02 5.76 5.13
N VAL A 226 -0.42 7.01 5.00
CA VAL A 226 -0.73 7.89 6.16
C VAL A 226 -1.81 7.27 7.06
N TYR A 227 -2.86 6.69 6.48
CA TYR A 227 -3.90 5.99 7.23
C TYR A 227 -3.36 4.71 7.91
N LEU A 228 -2.53 3.95 7.19
CA LEU A 228 -2.08 2.62 7.57
C LEU A 228 -0.95 2.62 8.61
N LYS A 229 -0.03 3.59 8.56
CA LYS A 229 1.22 3.56 9.35
C LYS A 229 1.02 3.47 10.86
N HIS A 230 -0.10 3.96 11.38
CA HIS A 230 -0.41 3.87 12.81
C HIS A 230 -1.29 2.68 13.19
N ARG A 231 -1.76 1.91 12.20
CA ARG A 231 -2.72 0.82 12.37
C ARG A 231 -2.14 -0.55 12.05
N ILE A 232 -1.00 -0.59 11.34
CA ILE A 232 -0.23 -1.79 11.06
C ILE A 232 1.07 -1.74 11.86
N SER A 233 1.32 -2.77 12.67
CA SER A 233 2.64 -2.94 13.29
C SER A 233 3.66 -3.29 12.21
N HIS A 234 4.68 -2.45 12.05
CA HIS A 234 5.69 -2.58 11.01
C HIS A 234 7.07 -2.19 11.53
N CYS A 235 8.10 -2.72 10.88
CA CYS A 235 9.49 -2.39 11.10
C CYS A 235 9.83 -1.04 10.46
N GLN A 236 10.74 -0.31 11.09
CA GLN A 236 11.31 0.90 10.50
C GLN A 236 12.22 0.54 9.32
N ILE A 237 12.19 1.39 8.28
CA ILE A 237 13.04 1.25 7.09
C ILE A 237 14.43 1.88 7.31
N TYR A 238 14.52 2.89 8.19
CA TYR A 238 15.72 3.66 8.53
C TYR A 238 15.90 3.79 10.03
#